data_AF-A0A7S9CZF3-F1
#
_entry.id   AF-A0A7S9CZF3-F1
#
_cell.length_a   1.000
_cell.length_b   1.000
_cell.length_c   1.000
_cell.angle_alpha   90.00
_cell.angle_beta   90.00
_cell.angle_gamma   90.00
#
_symmetry.space_group_name_H-M   'P 1'
#
loop_
_entity.id
_entity.type
_entity.pdbx_description
1 polymer ?
#
loop_
_entity_poly.entity_id
_entity_poly.type
_entity_poly.pdbx_seq_one_letter_code
_entity_poly.pdbx_strand_id
1 'polypeptide(L)' 'MAVDQRLEQLRAHRNNIQRYRRLLTNKLSELERQFIERRLAEETDAARLLADNILPISRQTPQVVNNISSSGRVL' A
#
# COMPACT_ATOMS: atom_id res chain seq x y z
N MET A 1 7.42 24.42 0.58
CA MET A 1 8.75 23.75 0.49
C MET A 1 8.71 22.29 0.93
N ALA A 2 8.40 21.94 2.20
CA ALA A 2 8.43 20.53 2.65
C ALA A 2 7.29 19.64 2.11
N VAL A 3 6.10 20.22 1.90
CA VAL A 3 4.95 19.51 1.31
C VAL A 3 5.17 19.26 -0.19
N ASP A 4 5.74 20.22 -0.90
CA ASP A 4 6.05 20.10 -2.34
C ASP A 4 7.06 18.98 -2.61
N GLN A 5 8.10 18.87 -1.77
CA GLN A 5 9.08 17.78 -1.87
C GLN A 5 8.45 16.40 -1.63
N ARG A 6 7.56 16.28 -0.64
CA ARG A 6 6.84 15.01 -0.38
C ARG A 6 5.90 14.65 -1.53
N LEU A 7 5.24 15.64 -2.14
CA LEU A 7 4.41 15.44 -3.31
C LEU A 7 5.24 14.99 -4.53
N GLU A 8 6.42 15.58 -4.73
CA GLU A 8 7.33 15.20 -5.81
C GLU A 8 7.87 13.78 -5.62
N GLN A 9 8.22 13.40 -4.39
CA GLN A 9 8.58 12.01 -4.06
C GLN A 9 7.42 11.05 -4.33
N LEU A 10 6.20 11.39 -3.94
CA LEU A 10 5.03 10.56 -4.20
C LEU A 10 4.77 10.39 -5.72
N ARG A 11 4.98 11.44 -6.51
CA ARG A 11 4.92 11.38 -7.98
C ARG A 11 5.99 10.44 -8.55
N ALA A 12 7.23 10.55 -8.07
CA ALA A 12 8.33 9.69 -8.49
C ALA A 12 8.03 8.21 -8.21
N HIS A 13 7.57 7.86 -7.00
CA HIS A 13 7.20 6.48 -6.67
C HIS A 13 6.07 5.95 -7.56
N ARG A 14 5.02 6.77 -7.81
CA ARG A 14 3.93 6.38 -8.73
C ARG A 14 4.42 6.12 -10.15
N ASN A 15 5.32 6.94 -10.66
CA ASN A 15 5.93 6.76 -11.99
C ASN A 15 6.76 5.46 -12.04
N ASN A 16 7.55 5.19 -11.01
CA ASN A 16 8.33 3.96 -10.90
C ASN A 16 7.44 2.71 -10.87
N ILE A 17 6.36 2.73 -10.08
CA ILE A 17 5.37 1.65 -10.00
C ILE A 17 4.77 1.37 -11.38
N GLN A 18 4.32 2.40 -12.10
CA GLN A 18 3.76 2.25 -13.44
C GLN A 18 4.79 1.67 -14.42
N ARG A 19 6.03 2.15 -14.36
CA ARG A 19 7.13 1.64 -15.19
C ARG A 19 7.40 0.17 -14.91
N TYR A 20 7.53 -0.24 -13.65
CA TYR A 20 7.78 -1.63 -13.29
C TYR A 20 6.62 -2.56 -13.68
N ARG A 21 5.37 -2.14 -13.49
CA ARG A 21 4.20 -2.88 -14.01
C ARG A 21 4.26 -3.07 -15.53
N ARG A 22 4.68 -2.06 -16.28
CA ARG A 22 4.87 -2.16 -17.74
C ARG A 22 6.05 -3.07 -18.11
N LEU A 23 7.14 -3.08 -17.34
CA LEU A 23 8.26 -3.99 -17.61
C LEU A 23 7.84 -5.45 -17.44
N LEU A 24 7.01 -5.76 -16.45
CA LEU A 24 6.52 -7.12 -16.18
C LEU A 24 5.64 -7.70 -17.30
N THR A 25 5.15 -6.88 -18.24
CA THR A 25 4.40 -7.37 -19.41
C THR A 25 5.32 -7.89 -20.52
N ASN A 26 6.63 -7.67 -20.44
CA ASN A 26 7.60 -8.13 -21.44
C ASN A 26 8.14 -9.53 -21.10
N LYS A 27 8.85 -10.13 -22.06
CA LYS A 27 9.67 -11.32 -21.80
C LYS A 27 10.90 -10.88 -21.00
N LEU A 28 11.06 -11.44 -19.80
CA LEU A 28 12.14 -11.17 -18.87
C LEU A 28 12.77 -12.50 -18.47
N SER A 29 14.06 -12.49 -18.17
CA SER A 29 14.68 -13.58 -17.43
C SER A 29 14.09 -13.65 -16.01
N GLU A 30 14.26 -14.81 -15.36
CA GLU A 30 13.81 -15.00 -13.99
C GLU A 30 14.44 -14.00 -13.01
N LEU A 31 15.75 -13.74 -13.18
CA LEU A 31 16.48 -12.79 -12.34
C LEU A 31 15.94 -11.35 -12.50
N GLU A 32 15.68 -10.92 -13.74
CA GLU A 32 15.11 -9.60 -14.03
C GLU A 32 13.70 -9.48 -13.45
N ARG A 33 12.88 -10.54 -13.59
CA ARG A 33 11.53 -10.58 -13.02
C ARG A 33 11.56 -10.44 -11.50
N GLN A 34 12.36 -11.25 -10.82
CA GLN A 34 12.50 -11.20 -9.36
C GLN A 34 12.99 -9.82 -8.89
N PHE A 35 13.96 -9.24 -9.60
CA PHE A 35 14.44 -7.90 -9.31
C PHE A 35 13.30 -6.85 -9.44
N ILE A 36 12.55 -6.89 -10.54
CA ILE A 36 11.46 -5.94 -10.78
C ILE A 36 10.33 -6.10 -9.76
N GLU A 37 9.95 -7.33 -9.42
CA GLU A 37 8.90 -7.61 -8.43
C GLU A 37 9.29 -7.12 -7.04
N ARG A 38 10.53 -7.36 -6.61
CA ARG A 38 11.06 -6.82 -5.35
C ARG A 38 11.03 -5.29 -5.36
N ARG A 39 11.53 -4.65 -6.42
CA ARG A 39 11.53 -3.18 -6.53
C ARG A 39 10.12 -2.62 -6.58
N LEU A 40 9.17 -3.30 -7.21
CA LEU A 40 7.76 -2.90 -7.24
C LEU A 40 7.14 -2.93 -5.85
N ALA A 41 7.44 -3.94 -5.03
CA ALA A 41 6.99 -4.00 -3.64
C ALA A 41 7.56 -2.83 -2.82
N GLU A 42 8.88 -2.61 -2.90
CA GLU A 42 9.57 -1.52 -2.20
C GLU A 42 8.99 -0.13 -2.55
N GLU A 43 8.75 0.16 -3.83
CA GLU A 43 8.15 1.44 -4.25
C GLU A 43 6.68 1.57 -3.79
N THR A 44 5.93 0.47 -3.78
CA THR A 44 4.52 0.47 -3.33
C THR A 44 4.44 0.79 -1.83
N ASP A 45 5.31 0.18 -1.04
CA ASP A 45 5.38 0.43 0.41
C ASP A 45 5.86 1.85 0.71
N ALA A 46 6.89 2.35 0.00
CA ALA A 46 7.36 3.71 0.15
C ALA A 46 6.27 4.75 -0.20
N ALA A 47 5.57 4.55 -1.32
CA ALA A 47 4.45 5.40 -1.72
C ALA A 47 3.32 5.40 -0.69
N ARG A 48 2.99 4.24 -0.12
CA ARG A 48 1.97 4.10 0.92
C ARG A 48 2.35 4.84 2.19
N LEU A 49 3.57 4.62 2.70
CA LEU A 49 4.06 5.30 3.89
C LEU A 49 4.08 6.82 3.70
N LEU A 50 4.53 7.31 2.56
CA LEU A 50 4.51 8.75 2.26
C LEU A 50 3.09 9.30 2.16
N ALA A 51 2.16 8.57 1.53
CA ALA A 51 0.77 8.97 1.45
C ALA A 51 0.10 9.03 2.83
N ASP A 52 0.32 8.03 3.68
CA ASP A 52 -0.20 7.98 5.06
C ASP A 52 0.35 9.15 5.92
N ASN A 53 1.58 9.59 5.65
CA ASN A 53 2.17 10.77 6.32
C ASN A 53 1.67 12.13 5.78
N ILE A 54 1.15 12.18 4.55
CA ILE A 54 0.62 13.41 3.93
C ILE A 54 -0.87 13.58 4.26
N LEU A 55 -1.63 12.49 4.31
CA LEU A 55 -3.06 12.47 4.58
C LEU A 55 -3.32 11.74 5.90
N PRO A 56 -3.61 12.45 7.01
CA PRO A 56 -4.06 11.83 8.24
C PRO A 56 -5.53 11.44 8.10
N ILE A 57 -5.87 10.60 7.10
CA ILE A 57 -7.19 9.98 7.05
C ILE A 57 -7.11 8.76 7.95
N SER A 58 -7.52 8.94 9.20
CA SER A 58 -7.75 7.86 10.15
C SER A 58 -8.62 6.80 9.49
N ARG A 59 -8.00 5.67 9.11
CA ARG A 59 -8.72 4.44 8.81
C ARG A 59 -9.30 3.93 10.13
N GLN A 60 -10.41 4.49 10.57
CA GLN A 60 -11.23 3.84 11.58
C GLN A 60 -11.80 2.58 10.93
N THR A 61 -11.18 1.44 11.21
CA THR A 61 -11.79 0.14 11.00
C THR A 61 -13.06 0.10 11.86
N PRO A 62 -14.25 -0.19 11.28
CA PRO A 62 -15.43 -0.39 12.09
C PRO A 62 -15.18 -1.59 13.01
N GLN A 63 -15.05 -1.33 14.31
CA GLN A 63 -14.96 -2.34 15.35
C GLN A 63 -16.30 -3.08 15.36
N VAL A 64 -16.34 -4.29 14.78
CA VAL A 64 -17.49 -5.18 14.93
C VAL A 64 -17.46 -5.72 16.36
N VAL A 65 -18.17 -5.04 17.27
CA VAL A 65 -18.40 -5.51 18.64
C VAL A 65 -19.50 -6.57 18.59
N ASN A 66 -19.11 -7.84 18.48
CA ASN A 66 -20.04 -8.97 18.64
C ASN A 66 -20.20 -9.27 20.14
N ASN A 67 -21.14 -8.59 20.79
CA ASN A 67 -21.61 -8.97 22.12
C ASN A 67 -22.67 -10.07 21.99
N ILE A 68 -22.24 -11.33 21.95
CA ILE A 68 -23.14 -12.47 22.12
C ILE A 68 -23.22 -12.76 23.63
N SER A 69 -24.11 -12.06 24.33
CA SER A 69 -24.51 -12.46 25.67
C SER A 69 -25.44 -13.66 25.56
N SER A 70 -24.87 -14.83 25.80
CA SER A 70 -25.58 -16.04 26.18
C SER A 70 -26.39 -15.79 27.46
N SER A 71 -27.72 -15.82 27.35
CA SER A 71 -28.58 -15.96 28.52
C SER A 71 -29.54 -17.11 28.26
N GLY A 72 -29.07 -18.31 28.62
CA GLY A 72 -29.93 -19.45 28.83
C GLY A 72 -30.74 -19.21 30.11
N ARG A 73 -32.05 -19.34 30.01
CA ARG A 73 -32.90 -19.75 31.13
C ARG A 73 -34.13 -20.46 30.58
N VAL A 74 -34.04 -21.78 30.59
CA VAL A 74 -35.19 -22.67 30.72
C VAL A 74 -35.59 -22.60 32.19
N LEU A 75 -36.86 -22.28 32.45
CA LEU A 75 -37.76 -22.83 33.48
C LEU A 75 -39.05 -22.01 33.45
#